data_AF-A0A7S3B343-F1
#
_entry.id   AF-A0A7S3B343-F1
#
_cell.length_a   1.000
_cell.length_b   1.000
_cell.length_c   1.000
_cell.angle_alpha   90.00
_cell.angle_beta   90.00
_cell.angle_gamma   90.00
#
_symmetry.space_group_name_H-M   'P 1'
#
loop_
_entity.id
_entity.type
_entity.pdbx_description
1 polymer ?
#
loop_
_entity_poly.entity_id
_entity_poly.type
_entity_poly.pdbx_seq_one_letter_code
_entity_poly.pdbx_strand_id
1 'polypeptide(L)'
;RRRGYGWVLRLGRGSRMISRATQDLFAVMKAQDAAYGFRLMGCEMVRRADFFRLIQRALLQQGIQPRWLLDGCVQRVSVFDYHRENCGVDGMLPGVFQADFFIGNVTFFTQPAVVRFLDLVVDQSGAIWRFNWHEGFWHTAVARIFAPRNRVMHFDDWTHEIAAAHPSVDRPASDEPI
;
A
#
# COMPACT_ATOMS: atom_id res chain seq x y z
N ARG A 1 24.67 4.44 10.58
CA ARG A 1 24.73 2.99 10.87
C ARG A 1 23.74 2.27 9.96
N ARG A 2 24.19 1.37 9.06
CA ARG A 2 23.28 0.53 8.25
C ARG A 2 22.57 -0.45 9.18
N ARG A 3 21.24 -0.42 9.23
CA ARG A 3 20.41 -1.36 9.99
C ARG A 3 20.33 -2.71 9.24
N GLY A 4 21.45 -3.43 9.11
CA GLY A 4 21.57 -4.87 8.73
C GLY A 4 20.95 -5.37 7.42
N TYR A 5 19.68 -5.10 7.16
CA TYR A 5 18.86 -5.67 6.09
C TYR A 5 18.66 -4.70 4.92
N GLY A 6 18.80 -5.21 3.70
CA GLY A 6 18.45 -4.47 2.48
C GLY A 6 16.98 -4.61 2.08
N TRP A 7 16.32 -5.68 2.54
CA TRP A 7 14.98 -6.06 2.16
C TRP A 7 14.17 -6.52 3.36
N VAL A 8 12.86 -6.35 3.29
CA VAL A 8 11.90 -6.91 4.24
C VAL A 8 10.82 -7.66 3.45
N LEU A 9 10.36 -8.77 4.00
CA LEU A 9 9.17 -9.48 3.54
C LEU A 9 8.19 -9.53 4.71
N ARG A 10 6.94 -9.10 4.48
CA ARG A 10 5.85 -9.22 5.45
C ARG A 10 4.96 -10.40 5.08
N LEU A 11 4.64 -11.21 6.09
CA LEU A 11 3.53 -12.15 6.09
C LEU A 11 2.58 -11.75 7.20
N GLY A 12 1.39 -11.29 6.83
CA GLY A 12 0.33 -10.88 7.74
C GLY A 12 -0.24 -12.06 8.50
N ARG A 13 -0.96 -11.77 9.59
CA ARG A 13 -1.61 -12.83 10.37
C ARG A 13 -2.62 -13.57 9.50
N GLY A 14 -2.57 -14.90 9.52
CA GLY A 14 -3.44 -15.72 8.68
C GLY A 14 -3.02 -15.82 7.21
N SER A 15 -1.89 -15.21 6.82
CA SER A 15 -1.29 -15.43 5.51
C SER A 15 -0.80 -16.88 5.37
N ARG A 16 -1.06 -17.48 4.22
CA ARG A 16 -0.61 -18.81 3.83
C ARG A 16 -0.08 -18.78 2.41
N MET A 17 1.09 -19.38 2.19
CA MET A 17 1.56 -19.71 0.85
C MET A 17 1.02 -21.10 0.52
N ILE A 18 0.14 -21.19 -0.48
CA ILE A 18 -0.52 -22.45 -0.85
C ILE A 18 0.32 -23.23 -1.86
N SER A 19 0.87 -22.52 -2.85
CA SER A 19 1.82 -23.11 -3.78
C SER A 19 3.23 -22.64 -3.46
N ARG A 20 4.18 -23.47 -3.83
CA ARG A 20 5.60 -23.20 -3.63
C ARG A 20 6.03 -22.07 -4.55
N ALA A 21 6.64 -21.02 -3.99
CA ALA A 21 7.42 -20.08 -4.77
C ALA A 21 8.58 -20.83 -5.44
N THR A 22 8.64 -20.81 -6.77
CA THR A 22 9.66 -21.55 -7.54
C THR A 22 11.00 -20.83 -7.57
N GLN A 23 11.04 -19.59 -7.11
CA GLN A 23 12.19 -18.68 -7.17
C GLN A 23 12.46 -18.05 -5.79
N ASP A 24 13.71 -17.65 -5.56
CA ASP A 24 14.06 -16.78 -4.44
C ASP A 24 13.51 -15.37 -4.71
N LEU A 25 12.47 -15.00 -3.96
CA LEU A 25 11.77 -13.73 -4.14
C LEU A 25 12.69 -12.51 -3.94
N PHE A 26 13.68 -12.57 -3.04
CA PHE A 26 14.63 -11.47 -2.86
C PHE A 26 15.61 -11.38 -4.02
N ALA A 27 16.04 -12.52 -4.57
CA ALA A 27 16.90 -12.56 -5.75
C ALA A 27 16.18 -11.95 -6.96
N VAL A 28 14.91 -12.29 -7.16
CA VAL A 28 14.05 -11.73 -8.21
C VAL A 28 13.92 -10.21 -8.05
N MET A 29 13.56 -9.76 -6.85
CA MET A 29 13.43 -8.33 -6.56
C MET A 29 14.73 -7.55 -6.81
N LYS A 30 15.89 -8.13 -6.46
CA LYS A 30 17.20 -7.54 -6.71
C LYS A 30 17.55 -7.51 -8.20
N ALA A 31 17.29 -8.59 -8.93
CA ALA A 31 17.59 -8.69 -10.36
C ALA A 31 16.79 -7.67 -11.19
N GLN A 32 15.55 -7.39 -10.78
CA GLN A 32 14.67 -6.42 -11.42
C GLN A 32 14.85 -4.98 -10.91
N ASP A 33 15.82 -4.73 -10.02
CA ASP A 33 15.97 -3.46 -9.28
C ASP A 33 14.63 -2.98 -8.68
N ALA A 34 13.79 -3.90 -8.21
CA ALA A 34 12.48 -3.55 -7.69
C ALA A 34 12.60 -2.71 -6.40
N ALA A 35 11.60 -1.87 -6.15
CA ALA A 35 11.45 -1.10 -4.92
C ALA A 35 10.39 -1.73 -4.01
N TYR A 36 9.35 -2.31 -4.62
CA TYR A 36 8.19 -2.85 -3.94
C TYR A 36 7.61 -4.04 -4.71
N GLY A 37 7.20 -5.08 -3.99
CA GLY A 37 6.59 -6.28 -4.54
C GLY A 37 5.31 -6.62 -3.78
N PHE A 38 4.26 -7.00 -4.49
CA PHE A 38 2.96 -7.37 -3.92
C PHE A 38 2.37 -8.59 -4.62
N ARG A 39 1.39 -9.24 -3.97
CA ARG A 39 0.67 -10.39 -4.54
C ARG A 39 -0.80 -10.10 -4.79
N LEU A 40 -1.48 -9.51 -3.80
CA LEU A 40 -2.90 -9.21 -3.89
C LEU A 40 -3.13 -7.71 -3.99
N MET A 41 -4.15 -7.37 -4.76
CA MET A 41 -4.59 -6.01 -4.99
C MET A 41 -6.11 -5.98 -4.88
N GLY A 42 -6.64 -5.01 -4.14
CA GLY A 42 -8.07 -4.81 -3.95
C GLY A 42 -8.54 -3.46 -4.46
N CYS A 43 -9.85 -3.31 -4.61
CA CYS A 43 -10.48 -2.00 -4.72
C CYS A 43 -10.96 -1.60 -3.33
N GLU A 44 -10.35 -0.56 -2.77
CA GLU A 44 -10.73 -0.06 -1.45
C GLU A 44 -11.29 1.35 -1.53
N MET A 45 -12.39 1.54 -0.83
CA MET A 45 -13.02 2.85 -0.65
C MET A 45 -12.24 3.61 0.40
N VAL A 46 -11.52 4.65 -0.01
CA VAL A 46 -11.17 5.74 0.90
C VAL A 46 -12.48 6.43 1.27
N ARG A 47 -13.06 6.04 2.39
CA ARG A 47 -14.20 6.75 2.97
C ARG A 47 -13.69 8.16 3.33
N ARG A 48 -13.94 9.13 2.44
CA ARG A 48 -13.66 10.60 2.48
C ARG A 48 -12.64 11.06 1.43
N ALA A 49 -12.97 12.17 0.75
CA ALA A 49 -12.12 12.89 -0.19
C ALA A 49 -10.81 13.44 0.41
N ASP A 50 -10.61 13.31 1.71
CA ASP A 50 -9.47 13.90 2.43
C ASP A 50 -8.14 13.21 2.13
N PHE A 51 -8.13 11.95 1.69
CA PHE A 51 -6.88 11.23 1.37
C PHE A 51 -6.10 11.91 0.26
N PHE A 52 -6.74 12.12 -0.88
CA PHE A 52 -6.09 12.75 -2.02
C PHE A 52 -5.74 14.21 -1.72
N ARG A 53 -6.56 14.94 -0.95
CA ARG A 53 -6.23 16.30 -0.50
C ARG A 53 -4.97 16.34 0.37
N LEU A 54 -4.82 15.41 1.31
CA LEU A 54 -3.63 15.32 2.16
C LEU A 54 -2.39 14.97 1.33
N ILE A 55 -2.51 14.01 0.42
CA ILE A 55 -1.42 13.66 -0.52
C ILE A 55 -1.04 14.86 -1.39
N GLN A 56 -2.00 15.53 -2.03
CA GLN A 56 -1.77 16.71 -2.86
C GLN A 56 -0.97 17.76 -2.09
N ARG A 57 -1.40 18.10 -0.85
CA ARG A 57 -0.70 19.08 -0.01
C ARG A 57 0.74 18.68 0.28
N ALA A 58 0.98 17.41 0.66
CA ALA A 58 2.32 16.93 0.94
C ALA A 58 3.23 16.88 -0.31
N LEU A 59 2.66 16.59 -1.47
CA LEU A 59 3.40 16.59 -2.74
C LEU A 59 3.73 18.01 -3.20
N LEU A 60 2.79 18.96 -3.08
CA LEU A 60 3.03 20.39 -3.36
C LEU A 60 4.14 20.94 -2.47
N GLN A 61 4.11 20.66 -1.16
CA GLN A 61 5.13 21.12 -0.22
C GLN A 61 6.53 20.58 -0.51
N GLN A 62 6.63 19.42 -1.18
CA GLN A 62 7.89 18.78 -1.52
C GLN A 62 8.30 18.99 -2.99
N GLY A 63 7.46 19.65 -3.81
CA GLY A 63 7.71 19.79 -5.24
C GLY A 63 7.74 18.46 -5.99
N ILE A 64 6.98 17.46 -5.53
CA ILE A 64 6.96 16.12 -6.13
C ILE A 64 5.79 15.98 -7.10
N GLN A 65 6.07 15.52 -8.31
CA GLN A 65 5.06 15.02 -9.24
C GLN A 65 4.91 13.50 -9.06
N PRO A 66 3.72 12.98 -8.72
CA PRO A 66 3.53 11.55 -8.57
C PRO A 66 3.66 10.86 -9.92
N ARG A 67 4.17 9.63 -9.92
CA ARG A 67 4.44 8.93 -11.18
C ARG A 67 3.20 8.28 -11.79
N TRP A 68 2.47 7.48 -11.02
CA TRP A 68 1.35 6.68 -11.54
C TRP A 68 0.30 6.33 -10.48
N LEU A 69 0.11 7.21 -9.48
CA LEU A 69 -0.82 7.00 -8.37
C LEU A 69 -2.25 6.71 -8.85
N LEU A 70 -2.70 7.43 -9.89
CA LEU A 70 -4.06 7.45 -10.40
C LEU A 70 -4.27 6.68 -11.72
N ASP A 71 -3.32 5.86 -12.15
CA ASP A 71 -3.41 5.17 -13.45
C ASP A 71 -4.55 4.15 -13.57
N GLY A 72 -5.28 3.86 -12.48
CA GLY A 72 -6.51 3.07 -12.51
C GLY A 72 -7.80 3.88 -12.64
N CYS A 73 -7.71 5.21 -12.75
CA CYS A 73 -8.84 6.09 -13.03
C CYS A 73 -9.29 5.95 -14.49
N VAL A 74 -10.59 6.14 -14.75
CA VAL A 74 -11.16 6.07 -16.11
C VAL A 74 -10.50 7.08 -17.06
N GLN A 75 -10.21 8.27 -16.57
CA GLN A 75 -9.45 9.29 -17.28
C GLN A 75 -8.04 9.38 -16.71
N ARG A 76 -7.05 9.65 -17.57
CA ARG A 76 -5.70 9.99 -17.12
C ARG A 76 -5.73 11.36 -16.47
N VAL A 77 -5.72 11.38 -15.14
CA VAL A 77 -5.80 12.59 -14.33
C VAL A 77 -4.56 12.71 -13.46
N SER A 78 -4.06 13.93 -13.33
CA SER A 78 -3.04 14.25 -12.33
C SER A 78 -3.62 14.11 -10.93
N VAL A 79 -2.79 13.79 -9.94
CA VAL A 79 -3.25 13.88 -8.54
C VAL A 79 -3.72 15.29 -8.21
N PHE A 80 -3.14 16.32 -8.84
CA PHE A 80 -3.48 17.72 -8.59
C PHE A 80 -4.81 18.13 -9.21
N ASP A 81 -5.27 17.38 -10.21
CA ASP A 81 -6.56 17.58 -10.88
C ASP A 81 -7.60 16.54 -10.42
N TYR A 82 -7.32 15.79 -9.35
CA TYR A 82 -8.23 14.75 -8.89
C TYR A 82 -9.57 15.33 -8.42
N HIS A 83 -10.65 14.88 -9.06
CA HIS A 83 -12.02 15.15 -8.66
C HIS A 83 -12.86 13.87 -8.80
N ARG A 84 -14.02 13.83 -8.14
CA ARG A 84 -14.89 12.64 -8.16
C ARG A 84 -15.30 12.27 -9.58
N GLU A 85 -15.60 13.27 -10.39
CA GLU A 85 -16.20 13.16 -11.71
C GLU A 85 -15.22 12.61 -12.75
N ASN A 86 -13.91 12.74 -12.54
CA ASN A 86 -12.90 12.39 -13.53
C ASN A 86 -12.22 11.03 -13.28
N CYS A 87 -12.16 10.57 -12.03
CA CYS A 87 -11.69 9.22 -11.71
C CYS A 87 -12.83 8.18 -11.68
N GLY A 88 -14.09 8.63 -11.64
CA GLY A 88 -15.29 7.79 -11.79
C GLY A 88 -15.82 7.14 -10.51
N VAL A 89 -15.06 7.16 -9.40
CA VAL A 89 -15.50 6.63 -8.10
C VAL A 89 -14.99 7.53 -6.97
N ASP A 90 -15.92 8.06 -6.16
CA ASP A 90 -15.61 8.99 -5.08
C ASP A 90 -14.76 8.31 -4.00
N GLY A 91 -13.59 8.90 -3.72
CA GLY A 91 -12.67 8.38 -2.72
C GLY A 91 -12.15 6.98 -3.03
N MET A 92 -12.13 6.50 -4.27
CA MET A 92 -11.50 5.21 -4.55
C MET A 92 -10.03 5.40 -4.90
N LEU A 93 -9.14 4.69 -4.21
CA LEU A 93 -7.78 4.47 -4.70
C LEU A 93 -7.80 3.17 -5.50
N PRO A 94 -7.75 3.20 -6.84
CA PRO A 94 -7.88 1.99 -7.63
C PRO A 94 -6.66 1.08 -7.41
N GLY A 95 -6.91 -0.17 -7.05
CA GLY A 95 -5.85 -1.18 -6.94
C GLY A 95 -4.93 -1.01 -5.74
N VAL A 96 -5.52 -0.89 -4.55
CA VAL A 96 -4.78 -0.87 -3.28
C VAL A 96 -4.05 -2.20 -3.09
N PHE A 97 -2.74 -2.16 -2.87
CA PHE A 97 -1.93 -3.31 -2.53
C PHE A 97 -2.30 -3.80 -1.13
N GLN A 98 -2.65 -5.07 -1.01
CA GLN A 98 -2.90 -5.68 0.29
C GLN A 98 -1.57 -5.85 1.03
N ALA A 99 -1.44 -5.24 2.20
CA ALA A 99 -0.19 -5.18 2.93
C ALA A 99 0.12 -6.45 3.73
N ASP A 100 -0.77 -7.43 3.79
CA ASP A 100 -0.50 -8.73 4.41
C ASP A 100 0.58 -9.53 3.68
N PHE A 101 0.79 -9.26 2.40
CA PHE A 101 1.98 -9.72 1.71
C PHE A 101 2.65 -8.57 0.97
N PHE A 102 3.89 -8.26 1.33
CA PHE A 102 4.75 -7.42 0.50
C PHE A 102 6.22 -7.74 0.68
N ILE A 103 7.02 -7.38 -0.34
CA ILE A 103 8.47 -7.34 -0.27
C ILE A 103 8.93 -5.92 -0.57
N GLY A 104 9.71 -5.33 0.34
CA GLY A 104 10.11 -3.93 0.26
C GLY A 104 11.60 -3.74 0.33
N ASN A 105 12.15 -2.88 -0.54
CA ASN A 105 13.52 -2.41 -0.43
C ASN A 105 13.62 -1.40 0.72
N VAL A 106 14.38 -1.72 1.77
CA VAL A 106 14.50 -0.85 2.95
C VAL A 106 15.08 0.51 2.59
N THR A 107 16.00 0.56 1.63
CA THR A 107 16.60 1.83 1.16
C THR A 107 15.55 2.71 0.49
N PHE A 108 14.61 2.12 -0.26
CA PHE A 108 13.53 2.87 -0.90
C PHE A 108 12.64 3.57 0.13
N PHE A 109 12.16 2.84 1.15
CA PHE A 109 11.29 3.40 2.19
C PHE A 109 11.99 4.41 3.10
N THR A 110 13.33 4.36 3.19
CA THR A 110 14.12 5.27 4.01
C THR A 110 14.68 6.46 3.23
N GLN A 111 14.30 6.63 1.96
CA GLN A 111 14.66 7.82 1.19
C GLN A 111 14.07 9.08 1.87
N PRO A 112 14.81 10.19 1.93
CA PRO A 112 14.33 11.42 2.59
C PRO A 112 12.96 11.89 2.10
N ALA A 113 12.68 11.78 0.80
CA ALA A 113 11.40 12.19 0.23
C ALA A 113 10.23 11.29 0.67
N VAL A 114 10.45 9.97 0.79
CA VAL A 114 9.44 9.04 1.29
C VAL A 114 9.17 9.28 2.77
N VAL A 115 10.23 9.39 3.57
CA VAL A 115 10.11 9.66 5.02
C VAL A 115 9.40 10.99 5.26
N ARG A 116 9.77 12.05 4.54
CA ARG A 116 9.13 13.36 4.65
C ARG A 116 7.66 13.34 4.23
N PHE A 117 7.32 12.59 3.18
CA PHE A 117 5.93 12.40 2.80
C PHE A 117 5.11 11.70 3.89
N LEU A 118 5.63 10.62 4.48
CA LEU A 118 4.94 9.91 5.55
C LEU A 118 4.79 10.79 6.81
N ASP A 119 5.81 11.55 7.17
CA ASP A 119 5.75 12.52 8.27
C ASP A 119 4.63 13.56 8.04
N LEU A 120 4.56 14.15 6.84
CA LEU A 120 3.52 15.13 6.50
C LEU A 120 2.10 14.53 6.47
N VAL A 121 1.94 13.37 5.83
CA VAL A 121 0.62 12.79 5.56
C VAL A 121 0.10 11.96 6.71
N VAL A 122 0.93 11.20 7.41
CA VAL A 122 0.53 10.27 8.48
C VAL A 122 0.63 10.95 9.84
N ASP A 123 1.82 11.42 10.19
CA ASP A 123 2.14 11.87 11.55
C ASP A 123 1.57 13.27 11.83
N GLN A 124 1.96 14.27 11.04
CA GLN A 124 1.56 15.66 11.25
C GLN A 124 0.07 15.91 11.02
N SER A 125 -0.53 15.22 10.06
CA SER A 125 -1.97 15.37 9.79
C SER A 125 -2.85 14.61 10.81
N GLY A 126 -2.26 13.66 11.53
CA GLY A 126 -2.97 12.70 12.38
C GLY A 126 -3.88 11.74 11.60
N ALA A 127 -3.64 11.54 10.30
CA ALA A 127 -4.52 10.78 9.42
C ALA A 127 -4.76 9.34 9.91
N ILE A 128 -3.74 8.69 10.46
CA ILE A 128 -3.84 7.32 10.97
C ILE A 128 -4.89 7.20 12.09
N TRP A 129 -5.02 8.24 12.92
CA TRP A 129 -5.98 8.30 14.02
C TRP A 129 -7.37 8.77 13.59
N ARG A 130 -7.43 9.64 12.57
CA ARG A 130 -8.68 10.32 12.16
C ARG A 130 -9.51 9.55 11.14
N PHE A 131 -8.86 8.82 10.25
CA PHE A 131 -9.51 8.25 9.07
C PHE A 131 -9.45 6.73 8.99
N ASN A 132 -8.67 6.08 9.88
CA ASN A 132 -8.49 4.63 9.91
C ASN A 132 -8.11 4.05 8.53
N TRP A 133 -7.31 4.79 7.75
CA TRP A 133 -6.75 4.25 6.51
C TRP A 133 -5.65 3.26 6.90
N HIS A 134 -5.91 1.99 6.62
CA HIS A 134 -4.97 0.92 6.85
C HIS A 134 -3.72 1.07 5.97
N GLU A 135 -2.68 0.32 6.32
CA GLU A 135 -1.36 0.41 5.72
C GLU A 135 -1.33 0.15 4.19
N GLY A 136 -2.32 -0.55 3.64
CA GLY A 136 -2.42 -0.82 2.21
C GLY A 136 -2.51 0.47 1.41
N PHE A 137 -3.29 1.46 1.88
CA PHE A 137 -3.36 2.78 1.27
C PHE A 137 -1.99 3.48 1.25
N TRP A 138 -1.27 3.44 2.36
CA TRP A 138 0.03 4.10 2.51
C TRP A 138 1.11 3.45 1.67
N HIS A 139 1.18 2.13 1.68
CA HIS A 139 2.11 1.37 0.84
C HIS A 139 1.85 1.60 -0.64
N THR A 140 0.57 1.58 -1.05
CA THR A 140 0.17 1.85 -2.44
C THR A 140 0.54 3.27 -2.84
N ALA A 141 0.23 4.26 -2.01
CA ALA A 141 0.56 5.65 -2.27
C ALA A 141 2.07 5.84 -2.43
N VAL A 142 2.87 5.37 -1.46
CA VAL A 142 4.33 5.49 -1.49
C VAL A 142 4.92 4.82 -2.73
N ALA A 143 4.54 3.56 -3.01
CA ALA A 143 5.05 2.84 -4.16
C ALA A 143 4.72 3.56 -5.48
N ARG A 144 3.48 4.05 -5.66
CA ARG A 144 3.06 4.67 -6.93
C ARG A 144 3.47 6.14 -7.09
N ILE A 145 3.73 6.85 -5.99
CA ILE A 145 4.25 8.21 -6.02
C ILE A 145 5.76 8.17 -6.32
N PHE A 146 6.52 7.35 -5.60
CA PHE A 146 7.97 7.46 -5.57
C PHE A 146 8.70 6.45 -6.47
N ALA A 147 8.16 5.25 -6.67
CA ALA A 147 8.80 4.24 -7.50
C ALA A 147 8.34 4.34 -8.98
N PRO A 148 9.27 4.27 -9.95
CA PRO A 148 8.93 3.94 -11.34
C PRO A 148 8.05 2.69 -11.40
N ARG A 149 7.07 2.67 -12.32
CA ARG A 149 6.13 1.54 -12.46
C ARG A 149 6.86 0.21 -12.69
N ASN A 150 7.90 0.20 -13.51
CA ASN A 150 8.72 -0.98 -13.77
C ASN A 150 9.56 -1.45 -12.56
N ARG A 151 9.59 -0.69 -11.46
CA ARG A 151 10.21 -1.08 -10.18
C ARG A 151 9.19 -1.55 -9.16
N VAL A 152 7.92 -1.70 -9.53
CA VAL A 152 6.89 -2.29 -8.67
C VAL A 152 6.44 -3.61 -9.27
N MET A 153 6.71 -4.70 -8.55
CA MET A 153 6.51 -6.05 -9.04
C MET A 153 5.20 -6.65 -8.53
N HIS A 154 4.43 -7.23 -9.44
CA HIS A 154 3.34 -8.13 -9.09
C HIS A 154 3.86 -9.57 -9.19
N PHE A 155 3.79 -10.31 -8.09
CA PHE A 155 4.04 -11.74 -8.11
C PHE A 155 2.76 -12.46 -8.55
N ASP A 156 2.79 -13.22 -9.64
CA ASP A 156 1.62 -13.92 -10.16
C ASP A 156 1.82 -15.43 -10.38
N ASP A 157 3.01 -15.94 -10.07
CA ASP A 157 3.47 -17.30 -10.32
C ASP A 157 3.21 -18.29 -9.16
N TRP A 158 2.66 -17.82 -8.03
CA TRP A 158 2.31 -18.65 -6.88
C TRP A 158 1.07 -18.15 -6.15
N THR A 159 0.46 -18.97 -5.30
CA THR A 159 -0.80 -18.67 -4.64
C THR A 159 -0.56 -18.27 -3.19
N HIS A 160 -1.06 -17.08 -2.84
CA HIS A 160 -1.14 -16.56 -1.48
C HIS A 160 -2.61 -16.48 -1.08
N GLU A 161 -2.91 -16.96 0.11
CA GLU A 161 -4.19 -16.70 0.75
C GLU A 161 -3.95 -15.90 2.02
N ILE A 162 -4.86 -14.97 2.28
CA ILE A 162 -5.04 -14.39 3.60
C ILE A 162 -6.29 -15.06 4.11
N ALA A 163 -6.21 -15.71 5.28
CA ALA A 163 -7.41 -16.18 5.94
C ALA A 163 -8.39 -15.01 6.01
N ALA A 164 -9.50 -15.09 5.29
CA ALA A 164 -10.63 -14.20 5.53
C ALA A 164 -10.86 -14.27 7.03
N ALA A 165 -11.01 -13.12 7.71
CA ALA A 165 -11.52 -13.15 9.06
C ALA A 165 -12.75 -14.05 8.98
N HIS A 166 -12.66 -15.27 9.54
CA HIS A 166 -13.82 -16.12 9.62
C HIS A 166 -14.88 -15.20 10.23
N PRO A 167 -16.07 -15.01 9.61
CA PRO A 167 -17.17 -14.46 10.38
C PRO A 167 -17.15 -15.28 11.65
N SER A 168 -16.99 -14.62 12.80
CA SER A 168 -16.92 -15.28 14.09
C SER A 168 -18.00 -16.34 14.06
N VAL A 169 -17.61 -17.61 13.92
CA VAL A 169 -18.53 -18.70 14.18
C VAL A 169 -18.91 -18.40 15.61
N ASP A 170 -20.18 -18.00 15.80
CA ASP A 170 -20.72 -17.48 17.04
C ASP A 170 -20.01 -18.20 18.18
N ARG A 171 -19.13 -17.49 18.89
CA ARG A 171 -18.71 -18.02 20.18
C ARG A 171 -20.03 -18.10 20.94
N PRO A 172 -20.51 -19.28 21.34
CA PRO A 172 -21.67 -19.32 22.22
C PRO A 172 -21.33 -18.38 23.38
N ALA A 173 -22.26 -17.48 23.67
CA ALA A 173 -22.13 -16.53 24.77
C ALA A 173 -21.61 -17.33 25.96
N SER A 174 -20.40 -17.01 26.42
CA SER A 174 -19.92 -17.55 27.67
C SER A 174 -20.82 -16.97 28.73
N ASP A 175 -21.75 -17.81 29.22
CA ASP A 175 -22.44 -17.61 30.49
C ASP A 175 -21.38 -17.63 31.59
N GLU A 176 -20.70 -16.50 31.79
CA GLU A 176 -20.02 -16.23 33.05
C GLU A 176 -20.99 -15.42 33.94
N PRO A 177 -21.42 -15.99 35.08
CA PRO A 177 -22.21 -15.23 36.05
C PRO A 177 -21.32 -14.21 36.76
N ILE A 178 -21.92 -13.04 37.01
CA ILE A 178 -21.40 -11.93 37.84
C ILE A 178 -21.12 -12.42 39.26
#